data_AF-A0A948T9W2-F1
#
_entry.id   AF-A0A948T9W2-F1
#
_cell.length_a   1.000
_cell.length_b   1.000
_cell.length_c   1.000
_cell.angle_alpha   90.00
_cell.angle_beta   90.00
_cell.angle_gamma   90.00
#
_symmetry.space_group_name_H-M   'P 1'
#
loop_
_entity.id
_entity.type
_entity.pdbx_description
1 polymer ?
#
loop_
_entity_poly.entity_id
_entity_poly.type
_entity_poly.pdbx_seq_one_letter_code
_entity_poly.pdbx_strand_id
1 'polypeptide(L)'
;MVEQNRTSEELESRLTEMQEKERNAVIVRRISKQMENIAYQQKEVSDRQREEAMMQSHIANEMRMQAEVQRRNAEYAEKQAIDAYKEAENQRTIAQERQLQAESAKNIADTLGYIALARSLSSLSQTQFQAKNFDLSALMAYAAYTFATRYNGNLYFPEIYNALAVNSQAIITWNQHKGGITKIIESPVDTNIFYSISKYGEVIRWIRNSSTIMSSSILFNDSSFDFRDIFIDINQTIYALSFDGRLVIIEPDGNSSLMVFPEIEKEFRFLVPLNNDILIAISGAKMFLLSREKKQVQRTVSLSNPILSICKKQDEFLMFADNGLVMMLHKNGGISEDRLPINVNVTSCDWSENLNTLALGTSDGTILLINEKGQIYKRLIGHQSTVTKLSFWNDSLFSASYDLKLKMWNKNLESINLLISSNWIYSFYMPDGDTVWVGDESGTLSRVLISPKLMANRIKASLSRNFTQEEWNTYIGVNVPYEYLKN
;
A
#
# COMPACT_ATOMS: atom_id res chain seq x y z
N MET A 1 -67.96 -55.59 145.80
CA MET A 1 -68.39 -54.48 144.93
C MET A 1 -67.15 -53.94 144.17
N VAL A 2 -66.49 -54.81 143.39
CA VAL A 2 -65.25 -54.53 142.61
C VAL A 2 -65.29 -55.23 141.23
N GLU A 3 -66.39 -55.92 140.87
CA GLU A 3 -66.45 -56.83 139.72
C GLU A 3 -67.46 -56.42 138.63
N GLN A 4 -68.19 -55.30 138.80
CA GLN A 4 -69.17 -54.80 137.80
C GLN A 4 -68.68 -53.60 136.97
N ASN A 5 -67.54 -52.98 137.30
CA ASN A 5 -66.99 -51.86 136.51
C ASN A 5 -65.94 -52.28 135.48
N ARG A 6 -65.43 -53.53 135.53
CA ARG A 6 -64.34 -53.99 134.65
C ARG A 6 -64.82 -54.63 133.34
N THR A 7 -66.09 -55.04 133.27
CA THR A 7 -66.71 -55.68 132.09
C THR A 7 -67.37 -54.70 131.13
N SER A 8 -67.63 -53.45 131.55
CA SER A 8 -68.17 -52.40 130.67
C SER A 8 -67.07 -51.74 129.81
N GLU A 9 -65.85 -51.60 130.34
CA GLU A 9 -64.71 -50.99 129.63
C GLU A 9 -64.14 -51.89 128.52
N GLU A 10 -64.16 -53.22 128.69
CA GLU A 10 -63.65 -54.16 127.68
C GLU A 10 -64.54 -54.27 126.43
N LEU A 11 -65.86 -54.10 126.59
CA LEU A 11 -66.82 -54.11 125.48
C LEU A 11 -66.77 -52.81 124.66
N GLU A 12 -66.54 -51.66 125.29
CA GLU A 12 -66.31 -50.39 124.58
C GLU A 12 -64.97 -50.39 123.82
N SER A 13 -63.93 -51.03 124.38
CA SER A 13 -62.64 -51.19 123.71
C SER A 13 -62.74 -52.07 122.44
N ARG A 14 -63.50 -53.18 122.48
CA ARG A 14 -63.69 -54.02 121.28
C ARG A 14 -64.56 -53.37 120.21
N LEU A 15 -65.54 -52.55 120.61
CA LEU A 15 -66.38 -51.79 119.68
C LEU A 15 -65.59 -50.70 118.96
N THR A 16 -64.72 -49.99 119.68
CA THR A 16 -63.82 -48.98 119.10
C THR A 16 -62.77 -49.60 118.18
N GLU A 17 -62.22 -50.77 118.54
CA GLU A 17 -61.24 -51.47 117.71
C GLU A 17 -61.85 -52.03 116.41
N MET A 18 -63.09 -52.52 116.45
CA MET A 18 -63.82 -52.90 115.22
C MET A 18 -64.16 -51.69 114.36
N GLN A 19 -64.60 -50.58 114.97
CA GLN A 19 -64.87 -49.34 114.24
C GLN A 19 -63.60 -48.76 113.59
N GLU A 20 -62.44 -48.85 114.24
CA GLU A 20 -61.16 -48.45 113.65
C GLU A 20 -60.73 -49.37 112.50
N LYS A 21 -60.92 -50.70 112.63
CA LYS A 21 -60.64 -51.64 111.52
C LYS A 21 -61.54 -51.39 110.32
N GLU A 22 -62.81 -51.10 110.53
CA GLU A 22 -63.73 -50.75 109.45
C GLU A 22 -63.32 -49.42 108.78
N ARG A 23 -62.94 -48.42 109.58
CA ARG A 23 -62.45 -47.13 109.08
C ARG A 23 -61.16 -47.28 108.27
N ASN A 24 -60.22 -48.09 108.75
CA ASN A 24 -58.95 -48.37 108.08
C ASN A 24 -59.14 -49.20 106.80
N ALA A 25 -60.04 -50.18 106.80
CA ALA A 25 -60.40 -50.93 105.59
C ALA A 25 -61.04 -50.01 104.53
N VAL A 26 -61.91 -49.09 104.95
CA VAL A 26 -62.51 -48.07 104.08
C VAL A 26 -61.44 -47.10 103.54
N ILE A 27 -60.47 -46.68 104.37
CA ILE A 27 -59.36 -45.81 103.98
C ILE A 27 -58.45 -46.51 102.96
N VAL A 28 -58.01 -47.75 103.21
CA VAL A 28 -57.14 -48.51 102.30
C VAL A 28 -57.84 -48.77 100.95
N ARG A 29 -59.15 -49.05 100.98
CA ARG A 29 -59.96 -49.20 99.77
C ARG A 29 -60.09 -47.88 99.00
N ARG A 30 -60.17 -46.74 99.71
CA ARG A 30 -60.14 -45.39 99.12
C ARG A 30 -58.79 -45.07 98.48
N ILE A 31 -57.69 -45.37 99.17
CA ILE A 31 -56.33 -45.13 98.69
C ILE A 31 -56.02 -46.00 97.48
N SER A 32 -56.37 -47.29 97.51
CA SER A 32 -56.17 -48.19 96.37
C SER A 32 -56.98 -47.73 95.16
N LYS A 33 -58.22 -47.28 95.37
CA LYS A 33 -59.05 -46.69 94.31
C LYS A 33 -58.47 -45.36 93.79
N GLN A 34 -57.86 -44.55 94.65
CA GLN A 34 -57.14 -43.33 94.26
C GLN A 34 -55.86 -43.65 93.47
N MET A 35 -55.06 -44.62 93.90
CA MET A 35 -53.85 -45.04 93.19
C MET A 35 -54.19 -45.65 91.84
N GLU A 36 -55.25 -46.45 91.77
CA GLU A 36 -55.78 -46.98 90.50
C GLU A 36 -56.23 -45.84 89.59
N ASN A 37 -56.96 -44.84 90.11
CA ASN A 37 -57.35 -43.66 89.34
C ASN A 37 -56.14 -42.82 88.88
N ILE A 38 -55.10 -42.67 89.70
CA ILE A 38 -53.87 -41.94 89.34
C ILE A 38 -53.07 -42.70 88.29
N ALA A 39 -52.95 -44.02 88.41
CA ALA A 39 -52.30 -44.87 87.41
C ALA A 39 -53.06 -44.82 86.08
N TYR A 40 -54.40 -44.79 86.13
CA TYR A 40 -55.23 -44.60 84.95
C TYR A 40 -55.02 -43.21 84.33
N GLN A 41 -55.01 -42.15 85.14
CA GLN A 41 -54.74 -40.78 84.67
C GLN A 41 -53.33 -40.62 84.10
N GLN A 42 -52.31 -41.21 84.71
CA GLN A 42 -50.93 -41.17 84.20
C GLN A 42 -50.79 -41.94 82.89
N LYS A 43 -51.44 -43.11 82.78
CA LYS A 43 -51.48 -43.86 81.52
C LYS A 43 -52.16 -43.04 80.43
N GLU A 44 -53.30 -42.41 80.73
CA GLU A 44 -54.03 -41.56 79.79
C GLU A 44 -53.22 -40.33 79.36
N VAL A 45 -52.45 -39.72 80.26
CA VAL A 45 -51.52 -38.62 79.95
C VAL A 45 -50.34 -39.11 79.10
N SER A 46 -49.76 -40.27 79.42
CA SER A 46 -48.67 -40.86 78.65
C SER A 46 -49.12 -41.26 77.25
N ASP A 47 -50.33 -41.81 77.11
CA ASP A 47 -50.92 -42.18 75.83
C ASP A 47 -51.19 -40.92 74.99
N ARG A 48 -51.75 -39.85 75.60
CA ARG A 48 -51.90 -38.54 74.94
C ARG A 48 -50.56 -37.92 74.51
N GLN A 49 -49.54 -37.92 75.37
CA GLN A 49 -48.21 -37.42 75.01
C GLN A 49 -47.56 -38.24 73.89
N ARG A 50 -47.78 -39.55 73.89
CA ARG A 50 -47.29 -40.42 72.84
C ARG A 50 -48.01 -40.13 71.53
N GLU A 51 -49.32 -39.90 71.55
CA GLU A 51 -50.11 -39.49 70.38
C GLU A 51 -49.66 -38.12 69.86
N GLU A 52 -49.45 -37.14 70.73
CA GLU A 52 -48.92 -35.81 70.37
C GLU A 52 -47.50 -35.90 69.77
N ALA A 53 -46.62 -36.70 70.36
CA ALA A 53 -45.27 -36.91 69.84
C ALA A 53 -45.27 -37.65 68.49
N MET A 54 -46.19 -38.62 68.29
CA MET A 54 -46.38 -39.26 67.00
C MET A 54 -46.89 -38.26 65.95
N MET A 55 -47.85 -37.39 66.31
CA MET A 55 -48.37 -36.35 65.43
C MET A 55 -47.29 -35.32 65.08
N GLN A 56 -46.50 -34.87 66.05
CA GLN A 56 -45.36 -33.97 65.82
C GLN A 56 -44.28 -34.62 64.96
N SER A 57 -43.97 -35.90 65.17
CA SER A 57 -43.04 -36.66 64.34
C SER A 57 -43.54 -36.77 62.91
N HIS A 58 -44.85 -37.00 62.73
CA HIS A 58 -45.48 -37.03 61.42
C HIS A 58 -45.37 -35.68 60.70
N ILE A 59 -45.72 -34.59 61.37
CA ILE A 59 -45.60 -33.22 60.84
C ILE A 59 -44.15 -32.88 60.49
N ALA A 60 -43.20 -33.20 61.37
CA ALA A 60 -41.77 -32.97 61.13
C ALA A 60 -41.26 -33.77 59.92
N ASN A 61 -41.78 -34.98 59.71
CA ASN A 61 -41.43 -35.80 58.57
C ASN A 61 -42.04 -35.25 57.27
N GLU A 62 -43.29 -34.78 57.28
CA GLU A 62 -43.90 -34.08 56.14
C GLU A 62 -43.15 -32.80 55.79
N MET A 63 -42.80 -31.97 56.79
CA MET A 63 -41.99 -30.76 56.60
C MET A 63 -40.62 -31.08 56.01
N ARG A 64 -39.96 -32.16 56.46
CA ARG A 64 -38.69 -32.63 55.89
C ARG A 64 -38.84 -33.04 54.43
N MET A 65 -39.90 -33.80 54.10
CA MET A 65 -40.16 -34.19 52.71
C MET A 65 -40.44 -32.97 51.82
N GLN A 66 -41.21 -32.00 52.30
CA GLN A 66 -41.45 -30.75 51.57
C GLN A 66 -40.16 -29.93 51.38
N ALA A 67 -39.32 -29.83 52.40
CA ALA A 67 -38.02 -29.16 52.32
C ALA A 67 -37.09 -29.85 51.31
N GLU A 68 -37.09 -31.19 51.23
CA GLU A 68 -36.33 -31.93 50.21
C GLU A 68 -36.85 -31.68 48.79
N VAL A 69 -38.17 -31.63 48.59
CA VAL A 69 -38.77 -31.29 47.29
C VAL A 69 -38.39 -29.85 46.90
N GLN A 70 -38.47 -28.90 47.84
CA GLN A 70 -38.04 -27.53 47.59
C GLN A 70 -36.55 -27.43 47.27
N ARG A 71 -35.69 -28.19 47.98
CA ARG A 71 -34.25 -28.25 47.68
C ARG A 71 -33.99 -28.75 46.26
N ARG A 72 -34.64 -29.85 45.84
CA ARG A 72 -34.52 -30.36 44.47
C ARG A 72 -35.01 -29.37 43.42
N ASN A 73 -36.11 -28.67 43.69
CA ASN A 73 -36.62 -27.65 42.79
C ASN A 73 -35.65 -26.45 42.69
N ALA A 74 -35.02 -26.05 43.80
CA ALA A 74 -33.99 -25.01 43.82
C ALA A 74 -32.73 -25.44 43.06
N GLU A 75 -32.24 -26.67 43.26
CA GLU A 75 -31.10 -27.24 42.52
C GLU A 75 -31.39 -27.31 41.01
N TYR A 76 -32.60 -27.70 40.62
CA TYR A 76 -33.02 -27.73 39.21
C TYR A 76 -33.09 -26.31 38.61
N ALA A 77 -33.66 -25.35 39.35
CA ALA A 77 -33.72 -23.96 38.92
C ALA A 77 -32.33 -23.33 38.79
N GLU A 78 -31.40 -23.63 39.72
CA GLU A 78 -30.01 -23.19 39.66
C GLU A 78 -29.31 -23.74 38.41
N LYS A 79 -29.48 -25.05 38.13
CA LYS A 79 -28.91 -25.66 36.92
C LYS A 79 -29.44 -25.00 35.65
N GLN A 80 -30.75 -24.77 35.56
CA GLN A 80 -31.34 -24.05 34.42
C GLN A 80 -30.81 -22.62 34.30
N ALA A 81 -30.63 -21.92 35.42
CA ALA A 81 -30.06 -20.58 35.43
C ALA A 81 -28.60 -20.56 34.94
N ILE A 82 -27.79 -21.55 35.32
CA ILE A 82 -26.39 -21.71 34.86
C ILE A 82 -26.36 -22.01 33.36
N ASP A 83 -27.20 -22.91 32.87
CA ASP A 83 -27.24 -23.27 31.45
C ASP A 83 -27.73 -22.08 30.60
N ALA A 84 -28.75 -21.36 31.07
CA ALA A 84 -29.21 -20.11 30.45
C ALA A 84 -28.13 -19.02 30.47
N TYR A 85 -27.36 -18.90 31.56
CA TYR A 85 -26.25 -17.97 31.67
C TYR A 85 -25.13 -18.31 30.68
N LYS A 86 -24.76 -19.59 30.53
CA LYS A 86 -23.76 -20.04 29.55
C LYS A 86 -24.20 -19.74 28.11
N GLU A 87 -25.47 -19.98 27.80
CA GLU A 87 -26.01 -19.67 26.48
C GLU A 87 -26.02 -18.16 26.21
N ALA A 88 -26.43 -17.37 27.21
CA ALA A 88 -26.38 -15.90 27.11
C ALA A 88 -24.95 -15.39 26.94
N GLU A 89 -23.97 -15.99 27.61
CA GLU A 89 -22.56 -15.64 27.48
C GLU A 89 -22.03 -15.98 26.08
N ASN A 90 -22.34 -17.16 25.54
CA ASN A 90 -21.99 -17.53 24.16
C ASN A 90 -22.60 -16.55 23.15
N GLN A 91 -23.88 -16.19 23.32
CA GLN A 91 -24.55 -15.22 22.45
C GLN A 91 -23.93 -13.83 22.57
N ARG A 92 -23.50 -13.42 23.78
CA ARG A 92 -22.77 -12.18 24.01
C ARG A 92 -21.45 -12.16 23.25
N THR A 93 -20.67 -13.24 23.31
CA THR A 93 -19.41 -13.36 22.56
C THR A 93 -19.64 -13.28 21.05
N ILE A 94 -20.64 -14.00 20.52
CA ILE A 94 -20.99 -13.95 19.09
C ILE A 94 -21.44 -12.54 18.69
N ALA A 95 -22.22 -11.86 19.52
CA ALA A 95 -22.65 -10.48 19.26
C ALA A 95 -21.47 -9.50 19.26
N GLN A 96 -20.52 -9.64 20.18
CA GLN A 96 -19.29 -8.85 20.22
C GLN A 96 -18.42 -9.08 18.97
N GLU A 97 -18.23 -10.32 18.55
CA GLU A 97 -17.50 -10.63 17.31
C GLU A 97 -18.17 -10.04 16.08
N ARG A 98 -19.50 -10.15 15.98
CA ARG A 98 -20.27 -9.54 14.88
C ARG A 98 -20.19 -8.02 14.90
N GLN A 99 -20.19 -7.38 16.07
CA GLN A 99 -20.01 -5.95 16.20
C GLN A 99 -18.63 -5.51 15.69
N LEU A 100 -17.56 -6.20 16.12
CA LEU A 100 -16.20 -5.92 15.66
C LEU A 100 -16.07 -6.10 14.14
N GLN A 101 -16.67 -7.15 13.58
CA GLN A 101 -16.73 -7.35 12.14
C GLN A 101 -17.50 -6.23 11.42
N ALA A 102 -18.64 -5.78 11.97
CA ALA A 102 -19.44 -4.70 11.39
C ALA A 102 -18.71 -3.35 11.44
N GLU A 103 -17.99 -3.05 12.54
CA GLU A 103 -17.15 -1.86 12.68
C GLU A 103 -15.99 -1.88 11.68
N SER A 104 -15.30 -3.02 11.54
CA SER A 104 -14.23 -3.19 10.55
C SER A 104 -14.75 -3.03 9.12
N ALA A 105 -15.87 -3.67 8.79
CA ALA A 105 -16.51 -3.55 7.47
C ALA A 105 -16.94 -2.11 7.16
N LYS A 106 -17.48 -1.39 8.17
CA LYS A 106 -17.84 0.03 8.04
C LYS A 106 -16.60 0.88 7.75
N ASN A 107 -15.50 0.69 8.49
CA ASN A 107 -14.27 1.44 8.27
C ASN A 107 -13.69 1.21 6.86
N ILE A 108 -13.75 -0.03 6.36
CA ILE A 108 -13.34 -0.37 4.99
C ILE A 108 -14.26 0.32 3.98
N ALA A 109 -15.58 0.26 4.19
CA ALA A 109 -16.57 0.88 3.32
C ALA A 109 -16.39 2.41 3.26
N ASP A 110 -16.17 3.05 4.41
CA ASP A 110 -15.91 4.49 4.49
C ASP A 110 -14.61 4.84 3.74
N THR A 111 -13.53 4.08 3.95
CA THR A 111 -12.24 4.26 3.24
C THR A 111 -12.43 4.18 1.72
N LEU A 112 -13.14 3.16 1.24
CA LEU A 112 -13.45 3.01 -0.19
C LEU A 112 -14.35 4.14 -0.71
N GLY A 113 -15.32 4.58 0.09
CA GLY A 113 -16.20 5.71 -0.21
C GLY A 113 -15.42 7.00 -0.41
N TYR A 114 -14.45 7.30 0.46
CA TYR A 114 -13.61 8.50 0.33
C TYR A 114 -12.62 8.42 -0.85
N ILE A 115 -12.10 7.23 -1.16
CA ILE A 115 -11.28 7.05 -2.38
C ILE A 115 -12.14 7.28 -3.63
N ALA A 116 -13.37 6.75 -3.66
CA ALA A 116 -14.30 7.00 -4.76
C ALA A 116 -14.67 8.49 -4.87
N LEU A 117 -14.88 9.16 -3.74
CA LEU A 117 -15.09 10.60 -3.69
C LEU A 117 -13.91 11.37 -4.28
N ALA A 118 -12.67 11.02 -3.92
CA ALA A 118 -11.48 11.64 -4.48
C ALA A 118 -11.41 11.51 -6.01
N ARG A 119 -11.76 10.35 -6.56
CA ARG A 119 -11.83 10.14 -8.02
C ARG A 119 -12.92 10.99 -8.67
N SER A 120 -14.10 11.06 -8.06
CA SER A 120 -15.21 11.91 -8.52
C SER A 120 -14.80 13.39 -8.55
N LEU A 121 -14.24 13.89 -7.45
CA LEU A 121 -13.73 15.26 -7.36
C LEU A 121 -12.64 15.55 -8.41
N SER A 122 -11.78 14.58 -8.70
CA SER A 122 -10.74 14.72 -9.73
C SER A 122 -11.31 14.81 -11.14
N SER A 123 -12.33 14.00 -11.45
CA SER A 123 -13.05 14.08 -12.73
C SER A 123 -13.80 15.42 -12.88
N LEU A 124 -14.44 15.88 -11.80
CA LEU A 124 -15.10 17.18 -11.76
C LEU A 124 -14.11 18.33 -11.92
N SER A 125 -12.94 18.24 -11.26
CA SER A 125 -11.86 19.22 -11.41
C SER A 125 -11.46 19.40 -12.87
N GLN A 126 -11.21 18.31 -13.60
CA GLN A 126 -10.85 18.38 -15.02
C GLN A 126 -11.97 19.02 -15.86
N THR A 127 -13.24 18.70 -15.56
CA THR A 127 -14.40 19.30 -16.24
C THR A 127 -14.50 20.80 -15.97
N GLN A 128 -14.31 21.23 -14.72
CA GLN A 128 -14.31 22.64 -14.33
C GLN A 128 -13.13 23.40 -14.93
N PHE A 129 -11.95 22.76 -15.05
CA PHE A 129 -10.79 23.34 -15.71
C PHE A 129 -11.08 23.63 -17.19
N GLN A 130 -11.69 22.68 -17.90
CA GLN A 130 -12.10 22.87 -19.31
C GLN A 130 -13.16 23.97 -19.45
N ALA A 131 -14.06 24.10 -18.47
CA ALA A 131 -15.03 25.18 -18.38
C ALA A 131 -14.41 26.55 -17.97
N LYS A 132 -13.08 26.63 -17.81
CA LYS A 132 -12.32 27.82 -17.37
C LYS A 132 -12.63 28.28 -15.94
N ASN A 133 -13.23 27.42 -15.12
CA ASN A 133 -13.46 27.65 -13.69
C ASN A 133 -12.23 27.22 -12.86
N PHE A 134 -11.11 27.92 -13.04
CA PHE A 134 -9.80 27.51 -12.52
C PHE A 134 -9.75 27.41 -11.00
N ASP A 135 -10.33 28.38 -10.26
CA ASP A 135 -10.33 28.35 -8.79
C ASP A 135 -11.05 27.12 -8.23
N LEU A 136 -12.25 26.83 -8.75
CA LEU A 136 -13.05 25.68 -8.30
C LEU A 136 -12.38 24.36 -8.70
N SER A 137 -11.82 24.30 -9.92
CA SER A 137 -11.03 23.17 -10.37
C SER A 137 -9.84 22.88 -9.44
N ALA A 138 -9.07 23.90 -9.06
CA ALA A 138 -7.93 23.78 -8.18
C ALA A 138 -8.33 23.31 -6.78
N LEU A 139 -9.43 23.84 -6.24
CA LEU A 139 -10.01 23.40 -4.97
C LEU A 139 -10.41 21.92 -5.00
N MET A 140 -11.09 21.48 -6.06
CA MET A 140 -11.48 20.08 -6.25
C MET A 140 -10.27 19.14 -6.36
N ALA A 141 -9.24 19.53 -7.12
CA ALA A 141 -8.01 18.74 -7.26
C ALA A 141 -7.28 18.59 -5.92
N TYR A 142 -7.16 19.68 -5.15
CA TYR A 142 -6.51 19.65 -3.85
C TYR A 142 -7.33 18.88 -2.79
N ALA A 143 -8.66 18.99 -2.82
CA ALA A 143 -9.54 18.19 -1.99
C ALA A 143 -9.40 16.69 -2.30
N ALA A 144 -9.41 16.32 -3.59
CA ALA A 144 -9.19 14.94 -4.02
C ALA A 144 -7.85 14.39 -3.50
N TYR A 145 -6.76 15.15 -3.62
CA TYR A 145 -5.47 14.76 -3.05
C TYR A 145 -5.53 14.57 -1.52
N THR A 146 -6.21 15.48 -0.81
CA THR A 146 -6.33 15.42 0.65
C THR A 146 -7.09 14.18 1.09
N PHE A 147 -8.24 13.88 0.48
CA PHE A 147 -9.00 12.67 0.77
C PHE A 147 -8.23 11.40 0.38
N ALA A 148 -7.64 11.35 -0.82
CA ALA A 148 -6.87 10.19 -1.25
C ALA A 148 -5.68 9.93 -0.30
N THR A 149 -4.95 10.95 0.12
CA THR A 149 -3.82 10.80 1.05
C THR A 149 -4.28 10.36 2.44
N ARG A 150 -5.36 10.95 2.96
CA ARG A 150 -5.90 10.62 4.30
C ARG A 150 -6.32 9.15 4.42
N TYR A 151 -6.84 8.58 3.34
CA TYR A 151 -7.33 7.20 3.28
C TYR A 151 -6.39 6.25 2.54
N ASN A 152 -5.11 6.62 2.39
CA ASN A 152 -4.05 5.81 1.77
C ASN A 152 -4.41 5.28 0.35
N GLY A 153 -5.12 6.09 -0.43
CA GLY A 153 -5.46 5.84 -1.82
C GLY A 153 -4.27 6.06 -2.75
N ASN A 154 -4.28 5.38 -3.91
CA ASN A 154 -3.24 5.53 -4.92
C ASN A 154 -3.36 6.89 -5.64
N LEU A 155 -2.40 7.80 -5.41
CA LEU A 155 -2.36 9.14 -6.01
C LEU A 155 -2.00 9.13 -7.50
N TYR A 156 -1.47 8.02 -8.01
CA TYR A 156 -1.16 7.82 -9.42
C TYR A 156 -2.31 7.14 -10.19
N PHE A 157 -3.52 7.12 -9.63
CA PHE A 157 -4.70 6.87 -10.47
C PHE A 157 -4.83 7.97 -11.52
N PRO A 158 -5.12 7.63 -12.79
CA PRO A 158 -5.15 8.60 -13.89
C PRO A 158 -6.03 9.83 -13.60
N GLU A 159 -7.18 9.64 -12.96
CA GLU A 159 -8.10 10.73 -12.65
C GLU A 159 -7.47 11.74 -11.69
N ILE A 160 -6.88 11.26 -10.59
CA ILE A 160 -6.28 12.08 -9.53
C ILE A 160 -5.03 12.77 -10.06
N TYR A 161 -4.11 12.00 -10.65
CA TYR A 161 -2.86 12.53 -11.16
C TYR A 161 -3.09 13.58 -12.25
N ASN A 162 -3.99 13.33 -13.22
CA ASN A 162 -4.26 14.30 -14.28
C ASN A 162 -4.88 15.59 -13.74
N ALA A 163 -5.79 15.48 -12.76
CA ALA A 163 -6.36 16.67 -12.10
C ALA A 163 -5.27 17.50 -11.41
N LEU A 164 -4.33 16.85 -10.72
CA LEU A 164 -3.19 17.52 -10.09
C LEU A 164 -2.22 18.11 -11.13
N ALA A 165 -1.88 17.37 -12.18
CA ALA A 165 -0.93 17.79 -13.20
C ALA A 165 -1.41 19.05 -13.93
N VAL A 166 -2.69 19.10 -14.29
CA VAL A 166 -3.31 20.24 -14.99
C VAL A 166 -3.34 21.48 -14.07
N ASN A 167 -3.82 21.34 -12.83
CA ASN A 167 -3.96 22.49 -11.93
C ASN A 167 -2.62 22.99 -11.36
N SER A 168 -1.59 22.16 -11.31
CA SER A 168 -0.25 22.55 -10.82
C SER A 168 0.68 23.09 -11.91
N GLN A 169 0.22 23.15 -13.17
CA GLN A 169 1.07 23.44 -14.33
C GLN A 169 2.33 22.56 -14.33
N ALA A 170 2.12 21.24 -14.22
CA ALA A 170 3.21 20.29 -14.05
C ALA A 170 4.24 20.33 -15.19
N ILE A 171 3.78 20.67 -16.40
CA ILE A 171 4.57 20.66 -17.63
C ILE A 171 5.05 22.08 -17.96
N ILE A 172 6.36 22.23 -18.18
CA ILE A 172 6.99 23.45 -18.73
C ILE A 172 7.80 23.06 -19.96
N THR A 173 7.78 23.88 -21.00
CA THR A 173 8.42 23.58 -22.29
C THR A 173 9.40 24.66 -22.72
N TRP A 174 10.49 24.26 -23.39
CA TRP A 174 11.50 25.13 -23.99
C TRP A 174 11.77 24.70 -25.43
N ASN A 175 11.77 25.66 -26.36
CA ASN A 175 11.96 25.43 -27.80
C ASN A 175 13.25 26.10 -28.29
N GLN A 176 14.41 25.56 -27.89
CA GLN A 176 15.71 26.09 -28.31
C GLN A 176 16.36 25.27 -29.43
N HIS A 177 16.07 23.97 -29.51
CA HIS A 177 16.53 23.12 -30.60
C HIS A 177 15.67 23.36 -31.85
N LYS A 178 16.27 23.31 -33.03
CA LYS A 178 15.55 23.42 -34.31
C LYS A 178 15.09 22.06 -34.84
N GLY A 179 15.59 20.96 -34.29
CA GLY A 179 15.15 19.61 -34.63
C GLY A 179 15.13 18.67 -33.44
N GLY A 180 14.70 17.44 -33.70
CA GLY A 180 14.35 16.50 -32.65
C GLY A 180 15.48 16.18 -31.67
N ILE A 181 15.17 16.20 -30.38
CA ILE A 181 16.13 15.98 -29.29
C ILE A 181 16.38 14.48 -29.14
N THR A 182 17.53 14.01 -29.63
CA THR A 182 17.85 12.58 -29.68
C THR A 182 18.36 12.02 -28.37
N LYS A 183 19.02 12.84 -27.54
CA LYS A 183 19.53 12.42 -26.25
C LYS A 183 19.57 13.59 -25.26
N ILE A 184 19.29 13.27 -24.00
CA ILE A 184 19.46 14.15 -22.83
C ILE A 184 20.32 13.38 -21.83
N ILE A 185 21.36 14.01 -21.31
CA ILE A 185 22.31 13.37 -20.38
C ILE A 185 22.73 14.34 -19.27
N GLU A 186 22.88 13.86 -18.05
CA GLU A 186 23.41 14.63 -16.93
C GLU A 186 24.93 14.82 -17.04
N SER A 187 25.43 15.92 -16.49
CA SER A 187 26.86 16.08 -16.26
C SER A 187 27.35 15.06 -15.22
N PRO A 188 28.48 14.38 -15.46
CA PRO A 188 29.06 13.46 -14.47
C PRO A 188 29.62 14.18 -13.22
N VAL A 189 29.78 15.51 -13.27
CA VAL A 189 30.40 16.31 -12.19
C VAL A 189 29.38 17.13 -11.40
N ASP A 190 28.32 17.61 -12.04
CA ASP A 190 27.30 18.47 -11.40
C ASP A 190 25.89 18.09 -11.85
N THR A 191 25.10 17.55 -10.92
CA THR A 191 23.70 17.15 -11.13
C THR A 191 22.77 18.31 -11.55
N ASN A 192 23.17 19.55 -11.33
CA ASN A 192 22.43 20.73 -11.79
C ASN A 192 22.68 21.05 -13.28
N ILE A 193 23.61 20.35 -13.92
CA ILE A 193 23.94 20.55 -15.32
C ILE A 193 23.52 19.32 -16.10
N PHE A 194 22.82 19.55 -17.19
CA PHE A 194 22.54 18.51 -18.18
C PHE A 194 22.71 19.06 -19.59
N TYR A 195 22.83 18.15 -20.54
CA TYR A 195 23.08 18.46 -21.94
C TYR A 195 22.02 17.79 -22.78
N SER A 196 21.69 18.43 -23.90
CA SER A 196 20.85 17.81 -24.91
C SER A 196 21.39 18.06 -26.31
N ILE A 197 21.18 17.07 -27.17
CA ILE A 197 21.62 17.07 -28.56
C ILE A 197 20.44 16.86 -29.50
N SER A 198 20.55 17.37 -30.72
CA SER A 198 19.49 17.28 -31.73
C SER A 198 19.93 16.63 -33.03
N LYS A 199 18.94 16.19 -33.82
CA LYS A 199 19.11 15.82 -35.24
C LYS A 199 19.49 17.00 -36.16
N TYR A 200 19.52 18.23 -35.64
CA TYR A 200 19.83 19.44 -36.40
C TYR A 200 21.16 20.07 -35.96
N GLY A 201 22.01 19.28 -35.31
CA GLY A 201 23.39 19.62 -35.04
C GLY A 201 23.59 20.61 -33.89
N GLU A 202 22.64 20.70 -32.97
CA GLU A 202 22.78 21.51 -31.76
C GLU A 202 23.27 20.67 -30.59
N VAL A 203 24.20 21.22 -29.81
CA VAL A 203 24.57 20.73 -28.48
C VAL A 203 24.32 21.87 -27.51
N ILE A 204 23.38 21.69 -26.58
CA ILE A 204 22.98 22.72 -25.61
C ILE A 204 23.26 22.23 -24.19
N ARG A 205 23.92 23.08 -23.41
CA ARG A 205 24.09 22.92 -21.97
C ARG A 205 22.98 23.67 -21.23
N TRP A 206 22.41 23.02 -20.22
CA TRP A 206 21.33 23.55 -19.39
C TRP A 206 21.78 23.55 -17.94
N ILE A 207 21.52 24.65 -17.24
CA ILE A 207 21.76 24.79 -15.81
C ILE A 207 20.40 24.88 -15.13
N ARG A 208 20.13 24.00 -14.16
CA ARG A 208 18.87 23.94 -13.42
C ARG A 208 19.06 24.28 -11.94
N ASN A 209 17.99 24.75 -11.28
CA ASN A 209 17.89 24.81 -9.82
C ASN A 209 16.63 24.09 -9.38
N SER A 210 16.78 23.05 -8.56
CA SER A 210 15.77 22.25 -7.85
C SER A 210 14.66 21.60 -8.69
N SER A 211 14.29 22.16 -9.85
CA SER A 211 13.35 21.64 -10.85
C SER A 211 13.17 22.57 -12.07
N THR A 212 13.77 23.76 -12.16
CA THR A 212 13.61 24.68 -13.32
C THR A 212 14.94 25.04 -13.94
N ILE A 213 14.96 25.28 -15.27
CA ILE A 213 16.12 25.86 -15.95
C ILE A 213 16.35 27.29 -15.45
N MET A 214 17.58 27.58 -15.04
CA MET A 214 18.07 28.92 -14.76
C MET A 214 18.65 29.58 -16.01
N SER A 215 19.43 28.83 -16.79
CA SER A 215 20.07 29.31 -18.01
C SER A 215 20.42 28.18 -18.96
N SER A 216 20.67 28.53 -20.21
CA SER A 216 21.05 27.62 -21.28
C SER A 216 22.14 28.25 -22.14
N SER A 217 23.09 27.45 -22.60
CA SER A 217 24.16 27.90 -23.51
C SER A 217 24.35 26.91 -24.64
N ILE A 218 24.29 27.41 -25.88
CA ILE A 218 24.57 26.62 -27.08
C ILE A 218 26.08 26.44 -27.18
N LEU A 219 26.55 25.19 -27.13
CA LEU A 219 27.97 24.85 -27.20
C LEU A 219 28.41 24.53 -28.63
N PHE A 220 27.50 24.01 -29.45
CA PHE A 220 27.74 23.70 -30.85
C PHE A 220 26.44 23.85 -31.65
N ASN A 221 26.54 24.33 -32.88
CA ASN A 221 25.40 24.58 -33.76
C ASN A 221 25.85 24.55 -35.22
N ASP A 222 25.64 23.42 -35.88
CA ASP A 222 25.87 23.27 -37.32
C ASP A 222 24.84 22.29 -37.90
N SER A 223 23.93 22.80 -38.71
CA SER A 223 22.82 22.04 -39.28
C SER A 223 23.24 20.92 -40.24
N SER A 224 24.53 20.83 -40.59
CA SER A 224 25.03 19.70 -41.37
C SER A 224 25.09 18.40 -40.55
N PHE A 225 25.04 18.46 -39.21
CA PHE A 225 25.15 17.30 -38.33
C PHE A 225 23.77 16.75 -37.90
N ASP A 226 23.70 15.42 -37.75
CA ASP A 226 22.54 14.71 -37.22
C ASP A 226 22.98 13.89 -36.00
N PHE A 227 23.00 14.51 -34.81
CA PHE A 227 23.54 13.86 -33.61
C PHE A 227 22.61 12.76 -33.10
N ARG A 228 23.20 11.59 -32.82
CA ARG A 228 22.50 10.38 -32.37
C ARG A 228 22.80 10.00 -30.93
N ASP A 229 24.03 10.21 -30.49
CA ASP A 229 24.40 9.95 -29.11
C ASP A 229 25.45 10.96 -28.60
N ILE A 230 25.52 11.08 -27.28
CA ILE A 230 26.43 11.99 -26.59
C ILE A 230 27.03 11.27 -25.39
N PHE A 231 28.33 11.45 -25.20
CA PHE A 231 29.07 11.02 -24.02
C PHE A 231 29.82 12.21 -23.43
N ILE A 232 29.87 12.28 -22.10
CA ILE A 232 30.57 13.33 -21.37
C ILE A 232 31.47 12.65 -20.36
N ASP A 233 32.75 13.01 -20.36
CA ASP A 233 33.69 12.46 -19.40
C ASP A 233 33.79 13.29 -18.12
N ILE A 234 34.54 12.75 -17.15
CA ILE A 234 34.78 13.41 -15.86
C ILE A 234 35.53 14.75 -15.97
N ASN A 235 36.20 15.00 -17.10
CA ASN A 235 36.89 16.26 -17.36
C ASN A 235 35.95 17.28 -18.02
N GLN A 236 34.68 16.91 -18.24
CA GLN A 236 33.65 17.68 -18.95
C GLN A 236 33.93 17.85 -20.45
N THR A 237 34.78 17.02 -21.05
CA THR A 237 34.89 16.94 -22.51
C THR A 237 33.67 16.23 -23.07
N ILE A 238 33.03 16.83 -24.07
CA ILE A 238 31.80 16.35 -24.69
C ILE A 238 32.13 15.69 -26.02
N TYR A 239 31.60 14.49 -26.23
CA TYR A 239 31.73 13.72 -27.46
C TYR A 239 30.33 13.55 -28.06
N ALA A 240 30.04 14.26 -29.14
CA ALA A 240 28.74 14.22 -29.83
C ALA A 240 28.87 13.48 -31.17
N LEU A 241 28.20 12.32 -31.27
CA LEU A 241 28.29 11.42 -32.41
C LEU A 241 27.15 11.68 -33.40
N SER A 242 27.51 12.01 -34.65
CA SER A 242 26.58 12.18 -35.76
C SER A 242 26.34 10.86 -36.51
N PHE A 243 25.15 10.71 -37.08
CA PHE A 243 24.69 9.53 -37.83
C PHE A 243 25.62 9.11 -38.97
N ASP A 244 26.35 10.08 -39.54
CA ASP A 244 27.27 9.91 -40.66
C ASP A 244 28.72 9.61 -40.26
N GLY A 245 28.98 9.38 -38.97
CA GLY A 245 30.31 9.01 -38.48
C GLY A 245 31.24 10.20 -38.20
N ARG A 246 30.71 11.42 -38.19
CA ARG A 246 31.41 12.58 -37.65
C ARG A 246 31.23 12.65 -36.14
N LEU A 247 32.33 12.74 -35.40
CA LEU A 247 32.36 12.91 -33.94
C LEU A 247 32.90 14.29 -33.61
N VAL A 248 32.06 15.12 -32.99
CA VAL A 248 32.46 16.44 -32.50
C VAL A 248 32.94 16.28 -31.06
N ILE A 249 34.15 16.73 -30.79
CA ILE A 249 34.77 16.73 -29.46
C ILE A 249 34.86 18.18 -29.00
N ILE A 250 34.09 18.55 -27.98
CA ILE A 250 34.05 19.89 -27.39
C ILE A 250 34.77 19.84 -26.06
N GLU A 251 35.87 20.57 -25.95
CA GLU A 251 36.66 20.68 -24.74
C GLU A 251 36.01 21.64 -23.72
N PRO A 252 36.38 21.57 -22.43
CA PRO A 252 35.80 22.43 -21.39
C PRO A 252 36.02 23.93 -21.61
N ASP A 253 37.06 24.29 -22.38
CA ASP A 253 37.37 25.68 -22.77
C ASP A 253 36.48 26.18 -23.93
N GLY A 254 35.64 25.32 -24.50
CA GLY A 254 34.74 25.59 -25.61
C GLY A 254 35.35 25.31 -26.99
N ASN A 255 36.62 24.89 -27.08
CA ASN A 255 37.22 24.53 -28.35
C ASN A 255 36.61 23.23 -28.88
N SER A 256 36.16 23.24 -30.13
CA SER A 256 35.63 22.06 -30.79
C SER A 256 36.63 21.51 -31.81
N SER A 257 36.75 20.18 -31.85
CA SER A 257 37.54 19.45 -32.84
C SER A 257 36.68 18.36 -33.47
N LEU A 258 36.97 18.05 -34.73
CA LEU A 258 36.20 17.08 -35.51
C LEU A 258 37.07 15.85 -35.76
N MET A 259 36.49 14.69 -35.45
CA MET A 259 37.03 13.40 -35.82
C MET A 259 36.05 12.70 -36.77
N VAL A 260 36.58 11.97 -37.76
CA VAL A 260 35.77 11.19 -38.69
C VAL A 260 36.16 9.74 -38.57
N PHE A 261 35.18 8.85 -38.36
CA PHE A 261 35.45 7.42 -38.31
C PHE A 261 35.91 6.90 -39.68
N PRO A 262 36.86 5.93 -39.71
CA PRO A 262 37.29 5.30 -40.94
C PRO A 262 36.13 4.51 -41.53
N GLU A 263 35.92 4.65 -42.84
CA GLU A 263 34.78 4.11 -43.60
C GLU A 263 33.48 4.89 -43.33
N ILE A 264 32.92 5.53 -44.38
CA ILE A 264 31.67 6.30 -44.31
C ILE A 264 30.49 5.32 -44.34
N GLU A 265 30.42 4.41 -43.37
CA GLU A 265 29.17 3.71 -43.09
C GLU A 265 28.23 4.68 -42.39
N LYS A 266 27.11 4.95 -43.04
CA LYS A 266 25.99 5.66 -42.43
C LYS A 266 25.33 4.69 -41.45
N GLU A 267 24.77 5.21 -40.36
CA GLU A 267 24.12 4.46 -39.25
C GLU A 267 24.90 4.35 -37.93
N PHE A 268 25.70 5.35 -37.58
CA PHE A 268 26.18 5.51 -36.21
C PHE A 268 25.01 5.78 -35.24
N ARG A 269 24.92 5.00 -34.17
CA ARG A 269 23.77 5.03 -33.24
C ARG A 269 24.15 5.20 -31.78
N PHE A 270 25.24 4.59 -31.33
CA PHE A 270 25.57 4.49 -29.90
C PHE A 270 27.01 4.90 -29.63
N LEU A 271 27.19 5.53 -28.47
CA LEU A 271 28.49 5.94 -27.94
C LEU A 271 28.59 5.49 -26.47
N VAL A 272 29.44 4.51 -26.17
CA VAL A 272 29.54 3.90 -24.82
C VAL A 272 30.98 3.82 -24.31
N PRO A 273 31.24 4.15 -23.04
CA PRO A 273 32.57 4.04 -22.46
C PRO A 273 32.88 2.58 -22.08
N LEU A 274 33.99 2.03 -22.61
CA LEU A 274 34.50 0.73 -22.16
C LEU A 274 35.33 0.90 -20.88
N ASN A 275 36.16 1.93 -20.84
CA ASN A 275 37.01 2.28 -19.69
C ASN A 275 37.37 3.78 -19.71
N ASN A 276 38.32 4.20 -18.86
CA ASN A 276 38.73 5.59 -18.70
C ASN A 276 39.41 6.23 -19.92
N ASP A 277 39.86 5.44 -20.90
CA ASP A 277 40.41 5.97 -22.16
C ASP A 277 39.56 5.55 -23.35
N ILE A 278 39.14 4.29 -23.41
CA ILE A 278 38.48 3.72 -24.58
C ILE A 278 36.98 4.05 -24.59
N LEU A 279 36.57 4.73 -25.66
CA LEU A 279 35.19 4.99 -26.01
C LEU A 279 34.81 4.16 -27.23
N ILE A 280 33.62 3.58 -27.24
CA ILE A 280 33.14 2.73 -28.31
C ILE A 280 32.03 3.44 -29.07
N ALA A 281 32.20 3.58 -30.38
CA ALA A 281 31.13 3.99 -31.28
C ALA A 281 30.61 2.78 -32.07
N ILE A 282 29.29 2.64 -32.16
CA ILE A 282 28.64 1.52 -32.87
C ILE A 282 27.92 2.07 -34.10
N SER A 283 28.23 1.49 -35.27
CA SER A 283 27.57 1.77 -36.55
C SER A 283 27.12 0.46 -37.17
N GLY A 284 25.80 0.24 -37.26
CA GLY A 284 25.23 -1.03 -37.73
C GLY A 284 25.86 -2.24 -37.04
N ALA A 285 26.58 -3.06 -37.81
CA ALA A 285 27.28 -4.27 -37.36
C ALA A 285 28.79 -4.06 -37.12
N LYS A 286 29.26 -2.83 -36.94
CA LYS A 286 30.66 -2.52 -36.62
C LYS A 286 30.79 -1.73 -35.33
N MET A 287 31.87 -2.02 -34.63
CA MET A 287 32.24 -1.38 -33.37
C MET A 287 33.63 -0.76 -33.51
N PHE A 288 33.74 0.53 -33.25
CA PHE A 288 34.98 1.30 -33.35
C PHE A 288 35.46 1.67 -31.96
N LEU A 289 36.66 1.20 -31.59
CA LEU A 289 37.31 1.53 -30.32
C LEU A 289 38.19 2.75 -30.52
N LEU A 290 37.76 3.87 -29.95
CA LEU A 290 38.42 5.16 -29.94
C LEU A 290 39.21 5.34 -28.64
N SER A 291 40.46 5.77 -28.72
CA SER A 291 41.18 6.30 -27.56
C SER A 291 40.89 7.78 -27.42
N ARG A 292 40.45 8.19 -26.22
CA ARG A 292 40.15 9.58 -25.88
C ARG A 292 41.41 10.41 -25.78
N GLU A 293 42.50 9.86 -25.24
CA GLU A 293 43.79 10.55 -25.18
C GLU A 293 44.36 10.85 -26.57
N LYS A 294 44.32 9.84 -27.46
CA LYS A 294 44.89 9.97 -28.82
C LYS A 294 43.92 10.59 -29.82
N LYS A 295 42.63 10.67 -29.48
CA LYS A 295 41.53 11.09 -30.37
C LYS A 295 41.54 10.37 -31.72
N GLN A 296 41.84 9.08 -31.70
CA GLN A 296 41.97 8.23 -32.88
C GLN A 296 41.42 6.83 -32.67
N VAL A 297 40.88 6.24 -33.75
CA VAL A 297 40.40 4.86 -33.73
C VAL A 297 41.60 3.94 -33.63
N GLN A 298 41.64 3.11 -32.59
CA GLN A 298 42.70 2.13 -32.39
C GLN A 298 42.36 0.80 -33.05
N ARG A 299 41.08 0.40 -33.02
CA ARG A 299 40.64 -0.91 -33.49
C ARG A 299 39.19 -0.85 -33.97
N THR A 300 38.92 -1.60 -35.03
CA THR A 300 37.56 -1.87 -35.51
C THR A 300 37.26 -3.35 -35.32
N VAL A 301 36.06 -3.66 -34.82
CA VAL A 301 35.56 -5.03 -34.61
C VAL A 301 34.26 -5.18 -35.38
N SER A 302 34.19 -6.19 -36.24
CA SER A 302 32.95 -6.58 -36.92
C SER A 302 32.11 -7.46 -36.02
N LEU A 303 30.83 -7.13 -35.89
CA LEU A 303 29.80 -7.87 -35.17
C LEU A 303 29.04 -8.77 -36.15
N SER A 304 28.38 -9.79 -35.64
CA SER A 304 27.59 -10.72 -36.46
C SER A 304 26.35 -10.06 -37.07
N ASN A 305 25.75 -9.07 -36.39
CA ASN A 305 24.50 -8.42 -36.81
C ASN A 305 24.45 -6.94 -36.35
N PRO A 306 23.60 -6.11 -36.98
CA PRO A 306 23.41 -4.72 -36.58
C PRO A 306 22.79 -4.55 -35.19
N ILE A 307 23.32 -3.64 -34.39
CA ILE A 307 22.81 -3.36 -33.04
C ILE A 307 21.69 -2.31 -33.06
N LEU A 308 20.57 -2.63 -32.43
CA LEU A 308 19.39 -1.76 -32.31
C LEU A 308 19.23 -1.14 -30.92
N SER A 309 19.78 -1.75 -29.88
CA SER A 309 19.70 -1.23 -28.52
C SER A 309 20.88 -1.65 -27.67
N ILE A 310 21.22 -0.83 -26.69
CA ILE A 310 22.30 -1.09 -25.73
C ILE A 310 21.89 -0.60 -24.34
N CYS A 311 22.19 -1.40 -23.31
CA CYS A 311 22.05 -1.02 -21.92
C CYS A 311 23.17 -1.64 -21.09
N LYS A 312 23.49 -0.95 -20.00
CA LYS A 312 24.47 -1.43 -19.04
C LYS A 312 23.77 -2.36 -18.04
N LYS A 313 24.35 -3.52 -17.79
CA LYS A 313 23.96 -4.46 -16.73
C LYS A 313 25.21 -4.69 -15.89
N GLN A 314 25.22 -4.18 -14.66
CA GLN A 314 26.40 -4.23 -13.78
C GLN A 314 27.66 -3.64 -14.48
N ASP A 315 28.70 -4.44 -14.69
CA ASP A 315 29.96 -4.02 -15.35
C ASP A 315 30.01 -4.35 -16.85
N GLU A 316 28.91 -4.83 -17.43
CA GLU A 316 28.83 -5.28 -18.82
C GLU A 316 27.80 -4.49 -19.61
N PHE A 317 27.91 -4.52 -20.94
CA PHE A 317 26.89 -3.96 -21.82
C PHE A 317 26.18 -5.08 -22.57
N LEU A 318 24.85 -5.07 -22.49
CA LEU A 318 23.98 -5.91 -23.30
C LEU A 318 23.65 -5.16 -24.59
N MET A 319 23.98 -5.76 -25.74
CA MET A 319 23.72 -5.23 -27.07
C MET A 319 22.70 -6.13 -27.78
N PHE A 320 21.59 -5.54 -28.19
CA PHE A 320 20.49 -6.26 -28.84
C PHE A 320 20.55 -6.05 -30.34
N ALA A 321 20.66 -7.14 -31.09
CA ALA A 321 20.66 -7.13 -32.54
C ALA A 321 19.24 -7.11 -33.13
N ASP A 322 19.15 -6.82 -34.43
CA ASP A 322 17.90 -6.80 -35.20
C ASP A 322 17.21 -8.16 -35.38
N ASN A 323 17.92 -9.26 -35.15
CA ASN A 323 17.40 -10.64 -35.26
C ASN A 323 17.06 -11.29 -33.91
N GLY A 324 17.11 -10.53 -32.81
CA GLY A 324 16.85 -11.01 -31.44
C GLY A 324 18.07 -11.65 -30.75
N LEU A 325 19.25 -11.66 -31.38
CA LEU A 325 20.51 -12.05 -30.74
C LEU A 325 20.93 -10.99 -29.72
N VAL A 326 21.47 -11.45 -28.59
CA VAL A 326 22.02 -10.59 -27.53
C VAL A 326 23.52 -10.83 -27.46
N MET A 327 24.30 -9.76 -27.63
CA MET A 327 25.74 -9.80 -27.44
C MET A 327 26.08 -9.13 -26.11
N MET A 328 26.93 -9.75 -25.31
CA MET A 328 27.44 -9.18 -24.07
C MET A 328 28.86 -8.69 -24.30
N LEU A 329 29.07 -7.39 -24.11
CA LEU A 329 30.38 -6.77 -24.13
C LEU A 329 30.92 -6.73 -22.70
N HIS A 330 31.94 -7.55 -22.45
CA HIS A 330 32.61 -7.64 -21.15
C HIS A 330 33.61 -6.50 -20.97
N LYS A 331 33.94 -6.19 -19.71
CA LYS A 331 34.94 -5.15 -19.34
C LYS A 331 36.33 -5.35 -19.95
N ASN A 332 36.71 -6.59 -20.24
CA ASN A 332 37.98 -6.92 -20.91
C ASN A 332 37.95 -6.67 -22.43
N GLY A 333 36.82 -6.21 -22.99
CA GLY A 333 36.61 -6.02 -24.42
C GLY A 333 36.23 -7.30 -25.18
N GLY A 334 36.07 -8.43 -24.50
CA GLY A 334 35.55 -9.67 -25.06
C GLY A 334 34.05 -9.57 -25.35
N ILE A 335 33.60 -10.29 -26.36
CA ILE A 335 32.19 -10.37 -26.76
C ILE A 335 31.74 -11.82 -26.65
N SER A 336 30.63 -12.05 -25.96
CA SER A 336 29.92 -13.34 -25.97
C SER A 336 28.53 -13.16 -26.59
N GLU A 337 28.01 -14.20 -27.22
CA GLU A 337 26.69 -14.19 -27.84
C GLU A 337 25.75 -15.14 -27.08
N ASP A 338 24.52 -14.69 -26.89
CA ASP A 338 23.41 -15.49 -26.35
C ASP A 338 22.12 -15.16 -27.13
N ARG A 339 21.09 -15.98 -26.96
CA ARG A 339 19.81 -15.79 -27.64
C ARG A 339 18.65 -15.82 -26.67
N LEU A 340 17.92 -14.71 -26.63
CA LEU A 340 16.65 -14.66 -25.90
C LEU A 340 15.51 -15.16 -26.79
N PRO A 341 14.46 -15.77 -26.22
CA PRO A 341 13.28 -16.22 -26.96
C PRO A 341 12.36 -15.03 -27.33
N ILE A 342 12.88 -14.08 -28.12
CA ILE A 342 12.23 -12.84 -28.52
C ILE A 342 12.23 -12.77 -30.05
N ASN A 343 11.04 -12.65 -30.65
CA ASN A 343 10.84 -12.61 -32.09
C ASN A 343 10.52 -11.20 -32.63
N VAL A 344 10.78 -10.17 -31.83
CA VAL A 344 10.49 -8.76 -32.15
C VAL A 344 11.73 -7.93 -31.87
N ASN A 345 11.95 -6.90 -32.68
CA ASN A 345 13.10 -6.01 -32.54
C ASN A 345 13.07 -5.28 -31.20
N VAL A 346 14.15 -5.38 -30.45
CA VAL A 346 14.35 -4.64 -29.20
C VAL A 346 14.95 -3.29 -29.55
N THR A 347 14.21 -2.22 -29.26
CA THR A 347 14.58 -0.83 -29.61
C THR A 347 15.08 -0.04 -28.42
N SER A 348 14.72 -0.45 -27.20
CA SER A 348 15.23 0.15 -25.96
C SER A 348 15.42 -0.94 -24.91
N CYS A 349 16.38 -0.75 -24.02
CA CYS A 349 16.53 -1.60 -22.85
C CYS A 349 17.05 -0.82 -21.66
N ASP A 350 16.77 -1.33 -20.46
CA ASP A 350 17.34 -0.83 -19.21
C ASP A 350 17.34 -1.91 -18.12
N TRP A 351 18.32 -1.85 -17.22
CA TRP A 351 18.49 -2.80 -16.13
C TRP A 351 18.27 -2.12 -14.78
N SER A 352 17.45 -2.73 -13.92
CA SER A 352 17.30 -2.31 -12.52
C SER A 352 18.09 -3.23 -11.60
N GLU A 353 19.11 -2.68 -10.95
CA GLU A 353 19.88 -3.38 -9.89
C GLU A 353 19.04 -3.61 -8.62
N ASN A 354 18.02 -2.78 -8.37
CA ASN A 354 17.15 -2.94 -7.19
C ASN A 354 16.12 -4.07 -7.41
N LEU A 355 15.56 -4.14 -8.61
CA LEU A 355 14.51 -5.12 -8.94
C LEU A 355 15.06 -6.40 -9.59
N ASN A 356 16.37 -6.48 -9.83
CA ASN A 356 17.04 -7.56 -10.58
C ASN A 356 16.28 -7.93 -11.86
N THR A 357 15.86 -6.89 -12.59
CA THR A 357 14.96 -7.01 -13.74
C THR A 357 15.53 -6.23 -14.93
N LEU A 358 15.55 -6.89 -16.08
CA LEU A 358 15.81 -6.28 -17.38
C LEU A 358 14.48 -5.92 -18.03
N ALA A 359 14.31 -4.66 -18.42
CA ALA A 359 13.17 -4.23 -19.24
C ALA A 359 13.63 -4.05 -20.69
N LEU A 360 12.89 -4.67 -21.62
CA LEU A 360 13.12 -4.54 -23.06
C LEU A 360 11.90 -3.91 -23.73
N GLY A 361 12.09 -2.77 -24.37
CA GLY A 361 11.09 -2.08 -25.17
C GLY A 361 11.23 -2.52 -26.62
N THR A 362 10.11 -2.84 -27.25
CA THR A 362 10.09 -3.41 -28.60
C THR A 362 9.52 -2.45 -29.63
N SER A 363 9.72 -2.78 -30.91
CA SER A 363 9.16 -2.03 -32.04
C SER A 363 7.63 -2.07 -32.14
N ASP A 364 6.97 -3.05 -31.51
CA ASP A 364 5.50 -3.15 -31.51
C ASP A 364 4.83 -2.40 -30.35
N GLY A 365 5.61 -1.79 -29.45
CA GLY A 365 5.11 -1.07 -28.28
C GLY A 365 4.97 -1.93 -27.01
N THR A 366 5.26 -3.23 -27.08
CA THR A 366 5.30 -4.10 -25.90
C THR A 366 6.59 -3.88 -25.11
N ILE A 367 6.49 -3.90 -23.78
CA ILE A 367 7.66 -3.95 -22.90
C ILE A 367 7.71 -5.33 -22.25
N LEU A 368 8.86 -6.00 -22.35
CA LEU A 368 9.11 -7.31 -21.77
C LEU A 368 9.94 -7.15 -20.50
N LEU A 369 9.49 -7.76 -19.40
CA LEU A 369 10.27 -7.83 -18.16
C LEU A 369 10.89 -9.21 -18.02
N ILE A 370 12.20 -9.23 -17.86
CA ILE A 370 13.02 -10.44 -17.83
C ILE A 370 13.76 -10.53 -16.50
N ASN A 371 13.71 -11.69 -15.87
CA ASN A 371 14.44 -11.97 -14.63
C ASN A 371 15.92 -12.28 -14.91
N GLU A 372 16.74 -12.39 -13.86
CA GLU A 372 18.16 -12.77 -13.98
C GLU A 372 18.41 -14.09 -14.73
N LYS A 373 17.43 -15.00 -14.74
CA LYS A 373 17.52 -16.31 -15.42
C LYS A 373 17.21 -16.22 -16.92
N GLY A 374 16.99 -15.02 -17.47
CA GLY A 374 16.66 -14.83 -18.89
C GLY A 374 15.21 -15.16 -19.24
N GLN A 375 14.33 -15.34 -18.25
CA GLN A 375 12.93 -15.69 -18.47
C GLN A 375 12.03 -14.45 -18.47
N ILE A 376 11.18 -14.34 -19.48
CA ILE A 376 10.14 -13.30 -19.56
C ILE A 376 9.04 -13.65 -18.56
N TYR A 377 8.91 -12.88 -17.48
CA TYR A 377 7.88 -13.10 -16.46
C TYR A 377 6.66 -12.19 -16.63
N LYS A 378 6.79 -11.07 -17.36
CA LYS A 378 5.68 -10.17 -17.66
C LYS A 378 5.83 -9.52 -19.03
N ARG A 379 4.69 -9.26 -19.66
CA ARG A 379 4.53 -8.40 -20.84
C ARG A 379 3.64 -7.22 -20.45
N LEU A 380 4.15 -6.01 -20.64
CA LEU A 380 3.41 -4.77 -20.42
C LEU A 380 2.91 -4.28 -21.78
N ILE A 381 1.59 -4.23 -21.93
CA ILE A 381 0.91 -3.78 -23.15
C ILE A 381 0.27 -2.44 -22.83
N GLY A 382 0.60 -1.41 -23.60
CA GLY A 382 0.03 -0.08 -23.39
C GLY A 382 0.51 1.00 -24.32
N HIS A 383 1.72 0.89 -24.88
CA HIS A 383 2.12 1.72 -26.01
C HIS A 383 1.55 1.16 -27.32
N GLN A 384 1.29 2.06 -28.27
CA GLN A 384 0.72 1.73 -29.58
C GLN A 384 1.74 1.75 -30.73
N SER A 385 3.01 2.02 -30.41
CA SER A 385 4.11 2.15 -31.36
C SER A 385 5.43 1.88 -30.65
N THR A 386 6.53 1.84 -31.41
CA THR A 386 7.90 1.58 -30.95
C THR A 386 8.24 2.28 -29.64
N VAL A 387 8.77 1.52 -28.68
CA VAL A 387 9.30 2.08 -27.43
C VAL A 387 10.70 2.64 -27.68
N THR A 388 10.85 3.95 -27.58
CA THR A 388 12.07 4.68 -27.95
C THR A 388 13.10 4.73 -26.84
N LYS A 389 12.64 4.78 -25.58
CA LYS A 389 13.51 4.81 -24.41
C LYS A 389 12.81 4.15 -23.23
N LEU A 390 13.60 3.44 -22.43
CA LEU A 390 13.25 2.93 -21.12
C LEU A 390 14.22 3.47 -20.08
N SER A 391 13.72 3.65 -18.86
CA SER A 391 14.52 3.95 -17.69
C SER A 391 13.80 3.44 -16.44
N PHE A 392 14.50 2.68 -15.62
CA PHE A 392 14.07 2.40 -14.26
C PHE A 392 14.40 3.57 -13.35
N TRP A 393 13.52 3.80 -12.39
CA TRP A 393 13.77 4.66 -11.26
C TRP A 393 13.09 4.08 -10.02
N ASN A 394 13.89 3.69 -9.03
CA ASN A 394 13.46 2.94 -7.86
C ASN A 394 12.63 1.69 -8.24
N ASP A 395 11.37 1.62 -7.80
CA ASP A 395 10.44 0.52 -8.05
C ASP A 395 9.53 0.77 -9.27
N SER A 396 9.77 1.82 -10.06
CA SER A 396 8.95 2.20 -11.22
C SER A 396 9.74 2.16 -12.52
N LEU A 397 9.04 1.86 -13.60
CA LEU A 397 9.60 1.89 -14.96
C LEU A 397 9.00 3.07 -15.72
N PHE A 398 9.81 3.76 -16.49
CA PHE A 398 9.39 4.85 -17.37
C PHE A 398 9.64 4.44 -18.81
N SER A 399 8.69 4.77 -19.69
CA SER A 399 8.77 4.44 -21.10
C SER A 399 8.29 5.59 -21.98
N ALA A 400 9.08 5.89 -23.00
CA ALA A 400 8.73 6.82 -24.07
C ALA A 400 8.50 6.05 -25.37
N SER A 401 7.65 6.58 -26.23
CA SER A 401 7.29 5.93 -27.48
C SER A 401 6.96 6.93 -28.59
N TYR A 402 7.02 6.43 -29.83
CA TYR A 402 6.46 7.10 -31.00
C TYR A 402 4.93 7.20 -30.99
N ASP A 403 4.24 6.62 -29.99
CA ASP A 403 2.81 6.86 -29.76
C ASP A 403 2.49 8.19 -29.06
N LEU A 404 3.49 9.08 -28.97
CA LEU A 404 3.44 10.42 -28.39
C LEU A 404 3.33 10.45 -26.85
N LYS A 405 3.42 9.30 -26.17
CA LYS A 405 3.19 9.22 -24.72
C LYS A 405 4.47 8.91 -23.97
N LEU A 406 4.65 9.58 -22.83
CA LEU A 406 5.53 9.15 -21.76
C LEU A 406 4.65 8.45 -20.71
N LYS A 407 4.95 7.18 -20.44
CA LYS A 407 4.26 6.38 -19.42
C LYS A 407 5.16 6.10 -18.22
N MET A 408 4.53 5.99 -17.06
CA MET A 408 5.12 5.38 -15.88
C MET A 408 4.36 4.12 -15.54
N TRP A 409 5.09 3.06 -15.20
CA TRP A 409 4.59 1.78 -14.74
C TRP A 409 4.96 1.65 -13.26
N ASN A 410 3.95 1.58 -12.40
CA ASN A 410 4.18 1.47 -10.96
C ASN A 410 4.63 0.04 -10.57
N LYS A 411 4.86 -0.19 -9.28
CA LYS A 411 5.22 -1.51 -8.73
C LYS A 411 4.20 -2.61 -9.03
N ASN A 412 2.92 -2.26 -9.16
CA ASN A 412 1.85 -3.18 -9.53
C ASN A 412 1.74 -3.37 -11.05
N LEU A 413 2.64 -2.75 -11.83
CA LEU A 413 2.72 -2.78 -13.28
C LEU A 413 1.50 -2.17 -13.97
N GLU A 414 0.82 -1.25 -13.28
CA GLU A 414 -0.23 -0.41 -13.83
C GLU A 414 0.39 0.82 -14.50
N SER A 415 -0.11 1.19 -15.68
CA SER A 415 0.43 2.31 -16.45
C SER A 415 -0.35 3.60 -16.20
N ILE A 416 0.37 4.71 -16.07
CA ILE A 416 -0.19 6.06 -16.16
C ILE A 416 0.54 6.85 -17.26
N ASN A 417 -0.20 7.70 -17.99
CA ASN A 417 0.40 8.65 -18.92
C ASN A 417 0.84 9.90 -18.14
N LEU A 418 2.12 10.20 -18.13
CA LEU A 418 2.68 11.40 -17.49
C LEU A 418 2.67 12.61 -18.42
N LEU A 419 2.84 12.36 -19.71
CA LEU A 419 2.84 13.37 -20.77
C LEU A 419 2.23 12.78 -22.03
N ILE A 420 1.42 13.58 -22.71
CA ILE A 420 0.98 13.36 -24.09
C ILE A 420 1.56 14.51 -24.90
N SER A 421 2.61 14.23 -25.68
CA SER A 421 3.26 15.22 -26.53
C SER A 421 2.49 15.38 -27.86
N SER A 422 2.77 16.47 -28.56
CA SER A 422 2.30 16.68 -29.93
C SER A 422 3.13 15.93 -30.97
N ASN A 423 4.37 15.54 -30.63
CA ASN A 423 5.34 14.92 -31.53
C ASN A 423 5.98 13.67 -30.91
N TRP A 424 6.67 12.88 -31.73
CA TRP A 424 7.34 11.66 -31.29
C TRP A 424 8.35 11.93 -30.18
N ILE A 425 8.28 11.13 -29.10
CA ILE A 425 9.22 11.27 -28.00
C ILE A 425 10.45 10.43 -28.30
N TYR A 426 11.61 11.07 -28.40
CA TYR A 426 12.86 10.41 -28.76
C TYR A 426 13.66 10.00 -27.53
N SER A 427 13.69 10.86 -26.51
CA SER A 427 14.48 10.62 -25.32
C SER A 427 13.85 11.24 -24.09
N PHE A 428 14.19 10.71 -22.93
CA PHE A 428 13.91 11.35 -21.66
C PHE A 428 15.01 11.07 -20.65
N TYR A 429 15.05 11.91 -19.62
CA TYR A 429 16.04 11.90 -18.55
C TYR A 429 15.36 12.20 -17.20
N MET A 430 15.76 11.48 -16.15
CA MET A 430 15.21 11.62 -14.79
C MET A 430 16.33 11.95 -13.79
N PRO A 431 16.40 13.18 -13.28
CA PRO A 431 17.47 13.57 -12.36
C PRO A 431 17.23 13.19 -10.90
N ASP A 432 16.00 13.34 -10.41
CA ASP A 432 15.72 13.40 -8.97
C ASP A 432 14.46 12.63 -8.56
N GLY A 433 13.82 11.93 -9.49
CA GLY A 433 12.61 11.15 -9.21
C GLY A 433 11.33 11.95 -8.98
N ASP A 434 11.44 13.28 -8.91
CA ASP A 434 10.30 14.19 -8.83
C ASP A 434 9.99 14.83 -10.20
N THR A 435 10.97 14.84 -11.10
CA THR A 435 10.84 15.42 -12.44
C THR A 435 11.34 14.51 -13.56
N VAL A 436 10.76 14.67 -14.74
CA VAL A 436 11.22 14.03 -15.98
C VAL A 436 11.41 15.08 -17.06
N TRP A 437 12.57 15.05 -17.70
CA TRP A 437 12.89 15.87 -18.87
C TRP A 437 12.71 15.05 -20.12
N VAL A 438 11.98 15.57 -21.09
CA VAL A 438 11.54 14.86 -22.30
C VAL A 438 11.96 15.67 -23.51
N GLY A 439 12.58 14.99 -24.48
CA GLY A 439 12.93 15.54 -25.76
C GLY A 439 12.07 14.93 -26.87
N ASP A 440 11.39 15.77 -27.63
CA ASP A 440 10.57 15.33 -28.77
C ASP A 440 11.21 15.65 -30.13
N GLU A 441 10.57 15.16 -31.19
CA GLU A 441 10.97 15.32 -32.57
C GLU A 441 10.96 16.77 -33.07
N SER A 442 10.14 17.65 -32.49
CA SER A 442 10.09 19.06 -32.89
C SER A 442 11.22 19.90 -32.30
N GLY A 443 12.04 19.34 -31.41
CA GLY A 443 13.06 20.09 -30.67
C GLY A 443 12.54 20.69 -29.37
N THR A 444 11.34 20.32 -28.93
CA THR A 444 10.79 20.78 -27.66
C THR A 444 11.37 19.96 -26.52
N LEU A 445 12.01 20.67 -25.59
CA LEU A 445 12.40 20.13 -24.29
C LEU A 445 11.25 20.39 -23.32
N SER A 446 10.67 19.34 -22.76
CA SER A 446 9.58 19.43 -21.78
C SER A 446 10.05 18.92 -20.42
N ARG A 447 9.73 19.64 -19.34
CA ARG A 447 9.88 19.14 -17.97
C ARG A 447 8.52 18.83 -17.38
N VAL A 448 8.33 17.57 -17.00
CA VAL A 448 7.14 17.04 -16.36
C VAL A 448 7.41 16.87 -14.86
N LEU A 449 6.68 17.57 -14.01
CA LEU A 449 6.63 17.26 -12.58
C LEU A 449 5.83 15.97 -12.39
N ILE A 450 6.35 15.00 -11.65
CA ILE A 450 5.68 13.70 -11.44
C ILE A 450 5.22 13.47 -10.01
N SER A 451 5.72 14.22 -9.03
CA SER A 451 5.37 14.06 -7.62
C SER A 451 4.00 14.68 -7.27
N PRO A 452 2.97 13.88 -6.91
CA PRO A 452 1.65 14.40 -6.55
C PRO A 452 1.70 15.34 -5.34
N LYS A 453 2.61 15.09 -4.40
CA LYS A 453 2.84 15.95 -3.23
C LYS A 453 3.31 17.34 -3.63
N LEU A 454 4.28 17.44 -4.53
CA LEU A 454 4.78 18.73 -5.01
C LEU A 454 3.71 19.46 -5.84
N MET A 455 2.93 18.73 -6.65
CA MET A 455 1.79 19.31 -7.36
C MET A 455 0.75 19.88 -6.39
N ALA A 456 0.36 19.11 -5.38
CA ALA A 456 -0.60 19.54 -4.37
C ALA A 456 -0.11 20.77 -3.60
N ASN A 457 1.19 20.84 -3.26
CA ASN A 457 1.77 22.00 -2.61
C ASN A 457 1.71 23.25 -3.50
N ARG A 458 2.00 23.12 -4.80
CA ARG A 458 1.85 24.23 -5.77
C ARG A 458 0.41 24.69 -5.88
N ILE A 459 -0.53 23.75 -5.99
CA ILE A 459 -1.96 24.05 -6.04
C ILE A 459 -2.38 24.80 -4.78
N LYS A 460 -2.06 24.27 -3.59
CA LYS A 460 -2.36 24.90 -2.30
C LYS A 460 -1.87 26.34 -2.21
N ALA A 461 -0.63 26.59 -2.64
CA ALA A 461 -0.04 27.93 -2.64
C ALA A 461 -0.75 28.89 -3.61
N SER A 462 -1.31 28.36 -4.71
CA SER A 462 -2.05 29.14 -5.71
C SER A 462 -3.53 29.35 -5.39
N LEU A 463 -4.10 28.66 -4.39
CA LEU A 463 -5.51 28.79 -4.04
C LEU A 463 -5.83 30.22 -3.61
N SER A 464 -6.83 30.83 -4.23
CA SER A 464 -7.29 32.19 -3.91
C SER A 464 -8.23 32.20 -2.69
N ARG A 465 -9.08 31.17 -2.55
CA ARG A 465 -10.14 31.05 -1.55
C ARG A 465 -10.30 29.62 -1.02
N ASN A 466 -11.26 29.41 -0.12
CA ASN A 466 -11.77 28.09 0.27
C ASN A 466 -13.10 27.78 -0.45
N PHE A 467 -13.57 26.52 -0.34
CA PHE A 467 -14.95 26.17 -0.73
C PHE A 467 -15.96 27.04 0.02
N THR A 468 -17.13 27.28 -0.57
CA THR A 468 -18.29 27.76 0.20
C THR A 468 -18.99 26.57 0.86
N GLN A 469 -19.85 26.82 1.85
CA GLN A 469 -20.66 25.75 2.46
C GLN A 469 -21.56 25.05 1.42
N GLU A 470 -22.12 25.82 0.48
CA GLU A 470 -22.96 25.29 -0.59
C GLU A 470 -22.16 24.41 -1.56
N GLU A 471 -20.96 24.86 -1.98
CA GLU A 471 -20.08 24.08 -2.84
C GLU A 471 -19.64 22.79 -2.15
N TRP A 472 -19.28 22.86 -0.86
CA TRP A 472 -18.91 21.69 -0.06
C TRP A 472 -20.04 20.66 -0.01
N ASN A 473 -21.24 21.11 0.33
CA ASN A 473 -22.41 20.25 0.40
C ASN A 473 -22.78 19.64 -0.96
N THR A 474 -22.54 20.38 -2.04
CA THR A 474 -22.83 19.93 -3.43
C THR A 474 -21.84 18.89 -3.93
N TYR A 475 -20.54 19.10 -3.72
CA TYR A 475 -19.49 18.29 -4.36
C TYR A 475 -18.89 17.22 -3.44
N ILE A 476 -18.82 17.48 -2.13
CA ILE A 476 -18.21 16.58 -1.15
C ILE A 476 -19.31 15.83 -0.39
N GLY A 477 -20.40 16.53 -0.08
CA GLY A 477 -21.60 15.97 0.54
C GLY A 477 -21.79 16.44 1.98
N VAL A 478 -23.07 16.54 2.37
CA VAL A 478 -23.50 17.08 3.68
C VAL A 478 -23.01 16.23 4.87
N ASN A 479 -22.74 14.94 4.64
CA ASN A 479 -22.28 14.02 5.67
C ASN A 479 -20.78 14.13 5.98
N VAL A 480 -20.02 14.90 5.20
CA VAL A 480 -18.59 15.12 5.43
C VAL A 480 -18.42 16.46 6.16
N PRO A 481 -17.79 16.48 7.35
CA PRO A 481 -17.54 17.72 8.08
C PRO A 481 -16.84 18.76 7.21
N TYR A 482 -17.32 20.00 7.25
CA TYR A 482 -16.73 21.10 6.49
C TYR A 482 -15.32 21.42 6.98
N GLU A 483 -14.36 21.50 6.06
CA GLU A 483 -12.95 21.78 6.37
C GLU A 483 -12.40 22.92 5.48
N TYR A 484 -11.59 23.79 6.07
CA TYR A 484 -10.81 24.78 5.33
C TYR A 484 -9.56 24.13 4.76
N LEU A 485 -9.38 24.19 3.44
CA LEU A 485 -8.25 23.60 2.73
C LEU A 485 -7.04 24.54 2.63
N LYS A 486 -7.31 25.84 2.62
CA LYS A 486 -6.35 26.93 2.74
C LYS A 486 -6.43 27.47 4.18
N ASN A 487 -5.31 27.38 4.88
CA ASN A 487 -5.13 27.97 6.22
C ASN A 487 -4.97 29.48 6.14
#